data_AF-A9AAS9-F1
#
_entry.id   AF-A9AAS9-F1
#
_cell.length_a   1.000
_cell.length_b   1.000
_cell.length_c   1.000
_cell.angle_alpha   90.00
_cell.angle_beta   90.00
_cell.angle_gamma   90.00
#
_symmetry.space_group_name_H-M   'P 1'
#
loop_
_entity.id
_entity.type
_entity.pdbx_description
1 polymer ?
#
loop_
_entity_poly.entity_id
_entity_poly.type
_entity_poly.pdbx_seq_one_letter_code
_entity_poly.pdbx_strand_id
1 'polypeptide(L)'
;MFKKSVFILLLCIILNIVSVSAIPHLDAEISDLKIERGSTGKLYVEVEEISGISNAYNITVISEIYDNNIKISPENIEIPIINDGTMIKVSFKVNASKNTKIGEKSGKIFIEYYDFDSENDVYTGPKTVQKEFRYEIIEGHGTYSINSNPKNISVYLNGNYVGNTPLNASIKEGNHFLRLSSDIFGNYSEKITVNAGESSSFFKNFEKTEKIENLENFSENINTSENVSEFSETSKNISFKSILVYFGFFLVALFIIFIIVKNKY
;
A
#
# COMPACT_ATOMS: atom_id res chain seq x y z
N MET A 1 20.25 70.41 -4.99
CA MET A 1 20.79 69.14 -4.46
C MET A 1 20.17 67.87 -5.07
N PHE A 2 19.01 67.93 -5.75
CA PHE A 2 18.33 66.75 -6.31
C PHE A 2 19.02 66.01 -7.47
N LYS A 3 19.87 66.68 -8.28
CA LYS A 3 20.51 66.04 -9.45
C LYS A 3 21.57 64.99 -9.11
N LYS A 4 22.28 65.13 -7.99
CA LYS A 4 23.30 64.15 -7.55
C LYS A 4 22.68 62.86 -7.00
N SER A 5 21.53 62.97 -6.33
CA SER A 5 20.85 61.81 -5.74
C SER A 5 20.18 60.93 -6.80
N VAL A 6 19.60 61.54 -7.84
CA VAL A 6 19.06 60.80 -9.00
C VAL A 6 20.18 60.15 -9.82
N PHE A 7 21.33 60.82 -9.97
CA PHE A 7 22.49 60.24 -10.65
C PHE A 7 23.08 59.05 -9.89
N ILE A 8 23.18 59.12 -8.56
CA ILE A 8 23.63 57.98 -7.73
C ILE A 8 22.61 56.84 -7.78
N LEU A 9 21.30 57.12 -7.74
CA LEU A 9 20.28 56.09 -7.86
C LEU A 9 20.30 55.43 -9.26
N LEU A 10 20.46 56.22 -10.33
CA LEU A 10 20.60 55.73 -11.70
C LEU A 10 21.89 54.93 -11.87
N LEU A 11 23.00 55.39 -11.28
CA LEU A 11 24.28 54.68 -11.26
C LEU A 11 24.17 53.37 -10.46
N CYS A 12 23.44 53.35 -9.34
CA CYS A 12 23.15 52.13 -8.59
C CYS A 12 22.22 51.17 -9.34
N ILE A 13 21.28 51.67 -10.16
CA ILE A 13 20.43 50.83 -11.04
C ILE A 13 21.25 50.27 -12.21
N ILE A 14 22.17 51.06 -12.77
CA ILE A 14 23.10 50.65 -13.83
C ILE A 14 24.17 49.68 -13.29
N LEU A 15 24.62 49.84 -12.03
CA LEU A 15 25.56 48.94 -11.36
C LEU A 15 24.87 47.71 -10.73
N ASN A 16 23.54 47.74 -10.53
CA ASN A 16 22.70 46.57 -10.21
C ASN A 16 22.22 45.82 -11.46
N ILE A 17 22.78 46.10 -12.64
CA ILE A 17 22.81 45.08 -13.68
C ILE A 17 23.68 43.99 -13.08
N VAL A 18 23.04 43.03 -12.40
CA VAL A 18 23.63 41.75 -12.01
C VAL A 18 24.43 41.34 -13.23
N SER A 19 25.75 41.22 -13.09
CA SER A 19 26.59 40.68 -14.15
C SER A 19 26.01 39.31 -14.44
N VAL A 20 25.19 39.21 -15.48
CA VAL A 20 24.59 37.93 -15.86
C VAL A 20 25.77 37.09 -16.30
N SER A 21 26.06 36.07 -15.50
CA SER A 21 27.17 35.16 -15.77
C SER A 21 26.95 34.55 -17.15
N ALA A 22 27.99 34.55 -17.99
CA ALA A 22 27.94 33.83 -19.27
C ALA A 22 27.71 32.32 -19.05
N ILE A 23 28.17 31.82 -17.91
CA ILE A 23 28.22 30.41 -17.56
C ILE A 23 26.85 29.90 -17.09
N PRO A 24 26.36 28.74 -17.60
CA PRO A 24 25.15 28.08 -17.10
C PRO A 24 25.32 27.58 -15.68
N HIS A 25 24.26 27.76 -14.89
CA HIS A 25 24.12 27.17 -13.57
C HIS A 25 22.87 26.31 -13.53
N LEU A 26 23.07 25.01 -13.31
CA LEU A 26 21.97 24.07 -13.14
C LEU A 26 21.58 23.98 -11.66
N ASP A 27 20.31 23.73 -11.43
CA ASP A 27 19.82 23.19 -10.17
C ASP A 27 18.91 21.99 -10.40
N ALA A 28 18.55 21.30 -9.31
CA ALA A 28 17.55 20.25 -9.40
C ALA A 28 16.63 20.12 -8.19
N GLU A 29 15.39 19.78 -8.48
CA GLU A 29 14.41 19.33 -7.50
C GLU A 29 14.26 17.81 -7.56
N ILE A 30 14.17 17.18 -6.40
CA ILE A 30 14.06 15.73 -6.26
C ILE A 30 12.74 15.41 -5.58
N SER A 31 11.97 14.50 -6.17
CA SER A 31 10.68 14.10 -5.61
C SER A 31 10.83 13.35 -4.28
N ASP A 32 9.89 13.56 -3.36
CA ASP A 32 9.71 12.68 -2.21
C ASP A 32 9.47 11.23 -2.67
N LEU A 33 10.00 10.27 -1.91
CA LEU A 33 9.89 8.86 -2.26
C LEU A 33 9.65 7.99 -1.02
N LYS A 34 8.59 7.18 -1.09
CA LYS A 34 8.26 6.15 -0.11
C LYS A 34 8.12 4.81 -0.85
N ILE A 35 8.81 3.79 -0.37
CA ILE A 35 8.92 2.50 -1.05
C ILE A 35 8.55 1.38 -0.09
N GLU A 36 7.65 0.51 -0.51
CA GLU A 36 7.38 -0.72 0.21
C GLU A 36 8.58 -1.67 0.11
N ARG A 37 8.98 -2.27 1.22
CA ARG A 37 9.98 -3.33 1.22
C ARG A 37 9.60 -4.42 0.23
N GLY A 38 10.56 -4.95 -0.52
CA GLY A 38 10.30 -5.96 -1.56
C GLY A 38 9.65 -5.41 -2.83
N SER A 39 9.53 -4.09 -2.99
CA SER A 39 8.93 -3.44 -4.16
C SER A 39 9.90 -2.51 -4.89
N THR A 40 9.39 -1.79 -5.91
CA THR A 40 10.15 -0.79 -6.67
C THR A 40 9.40 0.53 -6.70
N GLY A 41 10.06 1.61 -6.29
CA GLY A 41 9.60 2.98 -6.42
C GLY A 41 10.24 3.71 -7.62
N LYS A 42 9.78 4.93 -7.88
CA LYS A 42 10.37 5.83 -8.88
C LYS A 42 10.78 7.14 -8.23
N LEU A 43 12.06 7.48 -8.35
CA LEU A 43 12.61 8.77 -7.97
C LEU A 43 12.61 9.68 -9.20
N TYR A 44 12.01 10.86 -9.11
CA TYR A 44 12.06 11.85 -10.17
C TYR A 44 13.06 12.95 -9.82
N VAL A 45 13.82 13.37 -10.84
CA VAL A 45 14.76 14.50 -10.75
C VAL A 45 14.39 15.48 -11.85
N GLU A 46 14.08 16.71 -11.46
CA GLU A 46 13.76 17.82 -12.36
C GLU A 46 14.98 18.73 -12.39
N VAL A 47 15.70 18.74 -13.51
CA VAL A 47 16.91 19.55 -13.73
C VAL A 47 16.54 20.79 -14.52
N GLU A 48 16.96 21.96 -14.04
CA GLU A 48 16.67 23.26 -14.66
C GLU A 48 17.94 24.12 -14.70
N GLU A 49 18.09 24.90 -15.77
CA GLU A 49 19.05 25.99 -15.81
C GLU A 49 18.46 27.24 -15.13
N ILE A 50 19.01 27.62 -13.98
CA ILE A 50 18.45 28.66 -13.11
C ILE A 50 19.12 30.03 -13.30
N SER A 51 20.28 30.07 -13.95
CA SER A 51 20.97 31.30 -14.31
C SER A 51 22.06 31.03 -15.32
N GLY A 52 22.38 32.03 -16.14
CA GLY A 52 23.32 31.89 -17.24
C GLY A 52 22.75 32.56 -18.47
N ILE A 53 23.54 32.68 -19.52
CA ILE A 53 23.05 33.02 -20.87
C ILE A 53 23.55 32.02 -21.93
N SER A 54 24.42 31.08 -21.54
CA SER A 54 24.90 29.97 -22.36
C SER A 54 24.21 28.68 -21.91
N ASN A 55 23.94 27.75 -22.83
CA ASN A 55 23.26 26.50 -22.51
C ASN A 55 24.18 25.53 -21.77
N ALA A 56 23.61 24.66 -20.94
CA ALA A 56 24.31 23.50 -20.42
C ALA A 56 24.34 22.34 -21.42
N TYR A 57 25.51 21.69 -21.59
CA TYR A 57 25.73 20.59 -22.53
C TYR A 57 26.22 19.32 -21.83
N ASN A 58 25.97 18.18 -22.49
CA ASN A 58 26.45 16.86 -22.08
C ASN A 58 26.17 16.57 -20.60
N ILE A 59 24.93 16.84 -20.18
CA ILE A 59 24.54 16.71 -18.79
C ILE A 59 24.42 15.22 -18.45
N THR A 60 25.03 14.82 -17.34
CA THR A 60 24.91 13.46 -16.80
C THR A 60 24.35 13.54 -15.39
N VAL A 61 23.17 12.98 -15.19
CA VAL A 61 22.52 12.84 -13.88
C VAL A 61 22.90 11.48 -13.31
N ILE A 62 23.68 11.46 -12.24
CA ILE A 62 24.23 10.26 -11.61
C ILE A 62 23.56 10.09 -10.25
N SER A 63 23.20 8.85 -9.91
CA SER A 63 22.54 8.55 -8.64
C SER A 63 23.38 7.63 -7.76
N GLU A 64 23.47 7.96 -6.47
CA GLU A 64 24.19 7.18 -5.48
C GLU A 64 23.32 6.88 -4.25
N ILE A 65 23.29 5.61 -3.84
CA ILE A 65 22.64 5.13 -2.61
C ILE A 65 23.60 4.22 -1.84
N TYR A 66 23.59 4.32 -0.51
CA TYR A 66 24.54 3.65 0.38
C TYR A 66 23.92 2.47 1.17
N ASP A 67 23.06 1.67 0.54
CA ASP A 67 22.46 0.46 1.14
C ASP A 67 22.50 -0.71 0.14
N ASN A 68 23.21 -1.78 0.49
CA ASN A 68 23.40 -2.95 -0.39
C ASN A 68 22.10 -3.70 -0.73
N ASN A 69 21.02 -3.46 0.01
CA ASN A 69 19.71 -4.06 -0.24
C ASN A 69 18.85 -3.21 -1.19
N ILE A 70 19.36 -2.06 -1.64
CA ILE A 70 18.67 -1.11 -2.50
C ILE A 70 19.46 -0.98 -3.80
N LYS A 71 18.76 -1.08 -4.93
CA LYS A 71 19.34 -0.90 -6.26
C LYS A 71 18.64 0.24 -6.97
N ILE A 72 19.42 1.21 -7.42
CA ILE A 72 18.92 2.31 -8.26
C ILE A 72 19.33 2.04 -9.72
N SER A 73 18.43 2.33 -10.66
CA SER A 73 18.66 2.06 -12.08
C SER A 73 17.92 3.06 -12.98
N PRO A 74 18.52 3.50 -14.09
CA PRO A 74 19.94 3.29 -14.47
C PRO A 74 20.90 3.96 -13.47
N GLU A 75 22.21 3.69 -13.55
CA GLU A 75 23.19 4.35 -12.65
C GLU A 75 23.31 5.85 -12.98
N ASN A 76 23.25 6.18 -14.27
CA ASN A 76 23.25 7.53 -14.80
C ASN A 76 22.25 7.71 -15.94
N ILE A 77 21.87 8.97 -16.19
CA ILE A 77 21.03 9.39 -17.31
C ILE A 77 21.71 10.55 -18.02
N GLU A 78 21.88 10.43 -19.34
CA GLU A 78 22.48 11.47 -20.18
C GLU A 78 21.39 12.35 -20.81
N ILE A 79 21.61 13.65 -20.76
CA ILE A 79 20.76 14.69 -21.35
C ILE A 79 21.67 15.54 -22.25
N PRO A 80 21.41 15.60 -23.57
CA PRO A 80 22.35 16.25 -24.50
C PRO A 80 22.54 17.74 -24.24
N ILE A 81 21.45 18.46 -23.99
CA ILE A 81 21.44 19.91 -23.80
C ILE A 81 20.23 20.32 -22.96
N ILE A 82 20.40 21.34 -22.13
CA ILE A 82 19.33 22.10 -21.50
C ILE A 82 19.52 23.55 -21.93
N ASN A 83 18.49 24.14 -22.52
CA ASN A 83 18.51 25.56 -22.88
C ASN A 83 18.01 26.40 -21.70
N ASP A 84 18.35 27.68 -21.69
CA ASP A 84 17.86 28.64 -20.70
C ASP A 84 16.34 28.54 -20.47
N GLY A 85 15.94 28.48 -19.20
CA GLY A 85 14.55 28.32 -18.75
C GLY A 85 13.90 26.97 -19.07
N THR A 86 14.65 25.97 -19.55
CA THR A 86 14.13 24.62 -19.80
C THR A 86 14.29 23.74 -18.57
N MET A 87 13.19 23.09 -18.15
CA MET A 87 13.20 22.05 -17.14
C MET A 87 13.06 20.67 -17.79
N ILE A 88 13.93 19.74 -17.41
CA ILE A 88 13.91 18.36 -17.87
C ILE A 88 13.70 17.43 -16.68
N LYS A 89 12.66 16.59 -16.79
CA LYS A 89 12.33 15.58 -15.79
C LYS A 89 12.85 14.21 -16.21
N VAL A 90 13.72 13.63 -15.40
CA VAL A 90 14.20 12.25 -15.54
C VAL A 90 13.75 11.39 -14.37
N SER A 91 13.87 10.07 -14.48
CA SER A 91 13.46 9.16 -13.40
C SER A 91 14.38 7.96 -13.24
N PHE A 92 14.62 7.60 -12.00
CA PHE A 92 15.33 6.38 -11.59
C PHE A 92 14.35 5.40 -10.94
N LYS A 93 14.48 4.11 -11.27
CA LYS A 93 13.81 3.03 -10.54
C LYS A 93 14.64 2.70 -9.30
N VAL A 94 14.00 2.73 -8.13
CA VAL A 94 14.62 2.38 -6.85
C VAL A 94 13.99 1.08 -6.35
N ASN A 95 14.73 -0.02 -6.48
CA ASN A 95 14.30 -1.35 -6.04
C ASN A 95 14.76 -1.59 -4.60
N ALA A 96 13.83 -1.79 -3.68
CA ALA A 96 14.11 -2.18 -2.31
C ALA A 96 13.90 -3.69 -2.16
N SER A 97 14.95 -4.43 -1.83
CA SER A 97 14.83 -5.88 -1.63
C SER A 97 13.94 -6.21 -0.42
N LYS A 98 13.43 -7.44 -0.36
CA LYS A 98 12.65 -7.96 0.79
C LYS A 98 13.40 -7.94 2.13
N ASN A 99 14.74 -7.86 2.10
CA ASN A 99 15.58 -7.84 3.30
C ASN A 99 15.95 -6.41 3.74
N THR A 100 15.48 -5.39 3.03
CA THR A 100 15.79 -3.99 3.33
C THR A 100 15.24 -3.61 4.71
N LYS A 101 16.03 -2.88 5.49
CA LYS A 101 15.56 -2.34 6.78
C LYS A 101 14.60 -1.17 6.54
N ILE A 102 13.46 -1.22 7.23
CA ILE A 102 12.46 -0.14 7.27
C ILE A 102 13.06 1.11 7.92
N GLY A 103 12.59 2.28 7.49
CA GLY A 103 12.95 3.59 8.03
C GLY A 103 13.47 4.55 6.98
N GLU A 104 13.87 5.73 7.44
CA GLU A 104 14.47 6.76 6.60
C GLU A 104 15.84 6.32 6.08
N LYS A 105 16.09 6.69 4.83
CA LYS A 105 17.31 6.47 4.07
C LYS A 105 17.68 7.76 3.34
N SER A 106 18.91 7.83 2.86
CA SER A 106 19.39 8.95 2.07
C SER A 106 20.21 8.48 0.88
N GLY A 107 20.28 9.33 -0.13
CA GLY A 107 21.14 9.18 -1.29
C GLY A 107 21.59 10.54 -1.79
N LYS A 108 22.40 10.52 -2.85
CA LYS A 108 22.86 11.71 -3.54
C LYS A 108 22.54 11.63 -5.03
N ILE A 109 22.24 12.79 -5.60
CA ILE A 109 22.22 13.00 -7.03
C ILE A 109 23.38 13.95 -7.36
N PHE A 110 24.17 13.57 -8.35
CA PHE A 110 25.18 14.42 -8.96
C PHE A 110 24.73 14.79 -10.36
N ILE A 111 24.90 16.06 -10.72
CA ILE A 111 24.62 16.56 -12.07
C ILE A 111 25.92 17.13 -12.59
N GLU A 112 26.51 16.43 -13.54
CA GLU A 112 27.73 16.85 -14.21
C GLU A 112 27.36 17.46 -15.56
N TYR A 113 27.90 18.63 -15.89
CA TYR A 113 27.58 19.31 -17.15
C TYR A 113 28.74 20.18 -17.63
N TYR A 114 28.69 20.56 -18.90
CA TYR A 114 29.71 21.37 -19.55
C TYR A 114 29.09 22.67 -20.06
N ASP A 115 29.90 23.73 -20.10
CA ASP A 115 29.58 25.00 -20.77
C ASP A 115 30.33 25.04 -22.11
N PHE A 116 29.71 25.60 -23.15
CA PHE A 116 30.32 25.71 -24.48
C PHE A 116 30.87 27.12 -24.71
N ASP A 117 32.20 27.23 -24.81
CA ASP A 117 32.88 28.47 -25.17
C ASP A 117 32.87 28.64 -26.69
N SER A 118 31.96 29.49 -27.19
CA SER A 118 31.81 29.76 -28.62
C SER A 118 32.98 30.52 -29.24
N GLU A 119 33.78 31.26 -28.45
CA GLU A 119 34.91 32.03 -28.97
C GLU A 119 36.07 31.08 -29.33
N ASN A 120 36.26 30.05 -28.51
CA ASN A 120 37.34 29.08 -28.66
C ASN A 120 36.89 27.73 -29.26
N ASP A 121 35.59 27.52 -29.48
CA ASP A 121 34.97 26.27 -29.98
C ASP A 121 35.30 25.06 -29.08
N VAL A 122 35.18 25.24 -27.76
CA VAL A 122 35.59 24.24 -26.75
C VAL A 122 34.54 24.10 -25.64
N TYR A 123 34.36 22.86 -25.15
CA TYR A 123 33.57 22.58 -23.94
C TYR A 123 34.44 22.71 -22.68
N THR A 124 33.93 23.42 -21.66
CA THR A 124 34.58 23.60 -20.36
C THR A 124 33.79 22.91 -19.25
N GLY A 125 34.45 22.03 -18.48
CA GLY A 125 33.80 21.22 -17.43
C GLY A 125 34.57 19.94 -17.07
N PRO A 126 33.95 18.98 -16.37
CA PRO A 126 32.57 19.06 -15.89
C PRO A 126 32.44 20.04 -14.71
N LYS A 127 31.32 20.76 -14.67
CA LYS A 127 30.79 21.42 -13.47
C LYS A 127 29.87 20.43 -12.76
N THR A 128 29.82 20.48 -11.44
CA THR A 128 29.05 19.51 -10.65
C THR A 128 28.09 20.20 -9.69
N VAL A 129 26.83 19.79 -9.71
CA VAL A 129 25.83 20.09 -8.68
C VAL A 129 25.58 18.81 -7.89
N GLN A 130 25.59 18.91 -6.56
CA GLN A 130 25.28 17.79 -5.67
C GLN A 130 24.00 18.11 -4.88
N LYS A 131 23.04 17.18 -4.91
CA LYS A 131 21.83 17.22 -4.09
C LYS A 131 21.73 15.99 -3.22
N GLU A 132 21.40 16.19 -1.96
CA GLU A 132 21.01 15.09 -1.07
C GLU A 132 19.50 14.91 -1.14
N PHE A 133 19.05 13.66 -1.12
CA PHE A 133 17.63 13.34 -1.00
C PHE A 133 17.41 12.30 0.09
N ARG A 134 16.21 12.33 0.66
CA ARG A 134 15.73 11.33 1.61
C ARG A 134 14.59 10.53 1.01
N TYR A 135 14.48 9.29 1.44
CA TYR A 135 13.36 8.43 1.09
C TYR A 135 13.07 7.47 2.23
N GLU A 136 11.86 6.94 2.28
CA GLU A 136 11.41 6.08 3.36
C GLU A 136 11.13 4.67 2.86
N ILE A 137 11.72 3.68 3.50
CA ILE A 137 11.34 2.28 3.33
C ILE A 137 10.27 1.95 4.35
N ILE A 138 9.11 1.49 3.89
CA ILE A 138 7.99 1.07 4.74
C ILE A 138 7.72 -0.43 4.63
N GLU A 139 6.87 -0.90 5.54
CA GLU A 139 6.35 -2.27 5.49
C GLU A 139 5.74 -2.55 4.11
N GLY A 140 6.10 -3.70 3.55
CA GLY A 140 5.62 -4.12 2.23
C GLY A 140 4.46 -5.11 2.30
N HIS A 141 4.09 -5.61 1.12
CA HIS A 141 3.06 -6.63 0.95
C HIS A 141 3.60 -7.87 0.27
N GLY A 142 3.05 -9.04 0.62
CA GLY A 142 3.20 -10.28 -0.12
C GLY A 142 1.88 -10.67 -0.79
N THR A 143 1.95 -11.51 -1.82
CA THR A 143 0.76 -12.04 -2.50
C THR A 143 0.47 -13.45 -2.00
N TYR A 144 -0.78 -13.73 -1.65
CA TYR A 144 -1.25 -15.06 -1.25
C TYR A 144 -2.37 -15.55 -2.16
N SER A 145 -2.16 -16.73 -2.77
CA SER A 145 -3.22 -17.45 -3.49
C SER A 145 -3.90 -18.44 -2.56
N ILE A 146 -5.11 -18.11 -2.12
CA ILE A 146 -5.89 -18.86 -1.13
C ILE A 146 -6.96 -19.66 -1.86
N ASN A 147 -6.87 -20.98 -1.79
CA ASN A 147 -7.73 -21.90 -2.52
C ASN A 147 -8.35 -22.94 -1.58
N SER A 148 -9.48 -23.51 -1.97
CA SER A 148 -10.07 -24.63 -1.26
C SER A 148 -10.88 -25.54 -2.16
N ASN A 149 -11.15 -26.74 -1.65
CA ASN A 149 -12.15 -27.65 -2.18
C ASN A 149 -13.14 -28.05 -1.06
N PRO A 150 -14.45 -27.77 -1.21
CA PRO A 150 -15.07 -27.07 -2.33
C PRO A 150 -14.66 -25.58 -2.41
N LYS A 151 -14.95 -24.97 -3.56
CA LYS A 151 -14.76 -23.52 -3.78
C LYS A 151 -15.88 -22.73 -3.07
N ASN A 152 -15.78 -21.40 -3.14
CA ASN A 152 -16.73 -20.45 -2.56
C ASN A 152 -16.79 -20.47 -1.03
N ILE A 153 -15.66 -20.79 -0.38
CA ILE A 153 -15.54 -20.76 1.09
C ILE A 153 -15.15 -19.35 1.51
N SER A 154 -15.85 -18.78 2.50
CA SER A 154 -15.60 -17.42 2.99
C SER A 154 -14.21 -17.33 3.62
N VAL A 155 -13.42 -16.34 3.21
CA VAL A 155 -12.06 -16.09 3.67
C VAL A 155 -12.04 -14.85 4.55
N TYR A 156 -11.42 -14.99 5.71
CA TYR A 156 -11.20 -13.91 6.67
C TYR A 156 -9.71 -13.78 6.96
N LEU A 157 -9.20 -12.55 6.97
CA LEU A 157 -7.84 -12.22 7.41
C LEU A 157 -7.92 -11.33 8.65
N ASN A 158 -7.32 -11.77 9.76
CA ASN A 158 -7.36 -11.07 11.05
C ASN A 158 -8.79 -10.73 11.51
N GLY A 159 -9.75 -11.62 11.24
CA GLY A 159 -11.15 -11.45 11.58
C GLY A 159 -11.98 -10.66 10.55
N ASN A 160 -11.37 -9.98 9.58
CA ASN A 160 -12.07 -9.23 8.54
C ASN A 160 -12.35 -10.12 7.33
N TYR A 161 -13.57 -10.06 6.80
CA TYR A 161 -13.93 -10.76 5.56
C TYR A 161 -13.22 -10.13 4.36
N VAL A 162 -12.58 -10.95 3.52
CA VAL A 162 -11.77 -10.49 2.38
C VAL A 162 -12.21 -11.10 1.04
N GLY A 163 -13.22 -11.97 1.02
CA GLY A 163 -13.75 -12.62 -0.17
C GLY A 163 -13.98 -14.11 0.01
N ASN A 164 -14.15 -14.85 -1.09
CA ASN A 164 -14.30 -16.31 -1.07
C ASN A 164 -13.18 -16.99 -1.86
N THR A 165 -12.88 -18.25 -1.54
CA THR A 165 -11.96 -19.06 -2.34
C THR A 165 -12.53 -19.35 -3.74
N PRO A 166 -11.71 -19.40 -4.81
CA PRO A 166 -10.29 -19.02 -4.85
C PRO A 166 -10.09 -17.49 -4.77
N LEU A 167 -9.11 -17.04 -3.99
CA LEU A 167 -8.81 -15.62 -3.77
C LEU A 167 -7.31 -15.36 -3.89
N ASN A 168 -6.91 -14.37 -4.68
CA ASN A 168 -5.56 -13.80 -4.63
C ASN A 168 -5.60 -12.51 -3.82
N ALA A 169 -4.93 -12.50 -2.67
CA ALA A 169 -4.91 -11.36 -1.77
C ALA A 169 -3.50 -10.75 -1.68
N SER A 170 -3.39 -9.43 -1.78
CA SER A 170 -2.21 -8.70 -1.34
C SER A 170 -2.34 -8.46 0.17
N ILE A 171 -1.41 -9.00 0.94
CA ILE A 171 -1.44 -8.98 2.40
C ILE A 171 -0.18 -8.27 2.88
N LYS A 172 -0.34 -7.35 3.83
CA LYS A 172 0.80 -6.71 4.49
C LYS A 172 1.74 -7.78 5.05
N GLU A 173 3.04 -7.51 5.07
CA GLU A 173 3.99 -8.44 5.66
C GLU A 173 3.78 -8.60 7.17
N GLY A 174 4.13 -9.78 7.69
CA GLY A 174 4.00 -10.13 9.10
C GLY A 174 3.12 -11.35 9.31
N ASN A 175 2.69 -11.53 10.56
CA ASN A 175 1.88 -12.66 10.97
C ASN A 175 0.38 -12.33 10.85
N HIS A 176 -0.38 -13.19 10.19
CA HIS A 176 -1.82 -13.04 10.00
C HIS A 176 -2.57 -14.30 10.45
N PHE A 177 -3.77 -14.11 10.97
CA PHE A 177 -4.72 -15.20 11.20
C PHE A 177 -5.64 -15.33 9.99
N LEU A 178 -5.43 -16.40 9.23
CA LEU A 178 -6.28 -16.80 8.12
C LEU A 178 -7.40 -17.70 8.67
N ARG A 179 -8.66 -17.36 8.36
CA ARG A 179 -9.81 -18.22 8.67
C ARG A 179 -10.64 -18.47 7.43
N LEU A 180 -10.89 -19.74 7.14
CA LEU A 180 -11.87 -20.18 6.14
C LEU A 180 -13.14 -20.60 6.88
N SER A 181 -14.30 -20.13 6.44
CA SER A 181 -15.59 -20.31 7.12
C SER A 181 -16.66 -20.81 6.16
N SER A 182 -17.33 -21.89 6.57
CA SER A 182 -18.44 -22.50 5.84
C SER A 182 -19.50 -22.98 6.82
N ASP A 183 -20.77 -22.76 6.48
CA ASP A 183 -21.90 -23.29 7.27
C ASP A 183 -21.96 -24.82 7.24
N ILE A 184 -21.40 -25.45 6.19
CA ILE A 184 -21.44 -26.90 5.96
C ILE A 184 -20.22 -27.58 6.61
N PHE A 185 -19.02 -27.02 6.42
CA PHE A 185 -17.76 -27.64 6.85
C PHE A 185 -17.16 -27.05 8.13
N GLY A 186 -17.81 -26.03 8.69
CA GLY A 186 -17.32 -25.30 9.86
C GLY A 186 -16.18 -24.32 9.53
N ASN A 187 -15.43 -23.96 10.57
CA ASN A 187 -14.35 -22.99 10.49
C ASN A 187 -12.98 -23.68 10.56
N TYR A 188 -12.09 -23.34 9.65
CA TYR A 188 -10.67 -23.67 9.72
C TYR A 188 -9.87 -22.39 9.97
N SER A 189 -8.88 -22.42 10.86
CA SER A 189 -8.03 -21.27 11.13
C SER A 189 -6.56 -21.68 11.19
N GLU A 190 -5.70 -20.86 10.59
CA GLU A 190 -4.25 -21.06 10.58
C GLU A 190 -3.54 -19.70 10.69
N LYS A 191 -2.39 -19.70 11.35
CA LYS A 191 -1.49 -18.55 11.36
C LYS A 191 -0.57 -18.64 10.15
N ILE A 192 -0.62 -17.64 9.28
CA ILE A 192 0.27 -17.51 8.12
C ILE A 192 1.30 -16.40 8.37
N THR A 193 2.49 -16.57 7.79
CA THR A 193 3.54 -15.54 7.80
C THR A 193 3.73 -15.03 6.39
N VAL A 194 3.45 -13.75 6.18
CA VAL A 194 3.58 -13.07 4.90
C VAL A 194 4.91 -12.35 4.86
N ASN A 195 5.71 -12.61 3.83
CA ASN A 195 6.95 -11.89 3.58
C ASN A 195 6.74 -10.90 2.43
N ALA A 196 7.27 -9.68 2.55
CA ALA A 196 7.12 -8.67 1.51
C ALA A 196 7.79 -9.07 0.19
N GLY A 197 7.12 -8.76 -0.92
CA GLY A 197 7.54 -9.08 -2.28
C GLY A 197 7.47 -10.56 -2.64
N GLU A 198 7.03 -11.44 -1.73
CA GLU A 198 6.91 -12.88 -1.98
C GLU A 198 5.48 -13.26 -2.40
N SER A 199 5.38 -14.29 -3.25
CA SER A 199 4.13 -14.93 -3.60
C SER A 199 4.07 -16.32 -2.96
N SER A 200 3.03 -16.57 -2.18
CA SER A 200 2.77 -17.84 -1.52
C SER A 200 1.39 -18.38 -1.88
N SER A 201 1.15 -19.66 -1.62
CA SER A 201 -0.15 -20.29 -1.83
C SER A 201 -0.59 -21.05 -0.59
N PHE A 202 -1.90 -21.07 -0.38
CA PHE A 202 -2.57 -21.84 0.65
C PHE A 202 -3.68 -22.65 -0.01
N PHE A 203 -3.79 -23.92 0.34
CA PHE A 203 -4.86 -24.79 -0.14
C PHE A 203 -5.47 -25.60 1.01
N LYS A 204 -6.80 -25.59 1.12
CA LYS A 204 -7.54 -26.43 2.07
C LYS A 204 -8.53 -27.34 1.36
N ASN A 205 -8.38 -28.65 1.55
CA ASN A 205 -9.44 -29.61 1.27
C ASN A 205 -10.32 -29.76 2.52
N PHE A 206 -11.64 -29.60 2.37
CA PHE A 206 -12.60 -29.87 3.43
C PHE A 206 -13.18 -31.27 3.24
N GLU A 207 -13.13 -32.05 4.31
CA GLU A 207 -13.78 -33.36 4.37
C GLU A 207 -15.08 -33.22 5.15
N LYS A 208 -16.14 -33.90 4.69
CA LYS A 208 -17.42 -33.95 5.41
C LYS A 208 -17.14 -34.59 6.78
N THR A 209 -17.40 -33.88 7.86
CA THR A 209 -17.39 -34.50 9.18
C THR A 209 -18.66 -35.34 9.32
N GLU A 210 -18.54 -36.61 9.70
CA GLU A 210 -19.63 -37.57 9.93
C GLU A 210 -20.50 -37.20 11.16
N LYS A 211 -21.08 -35.99 11.18
CA LYS A 211 -22.05 -35.58 12.21
C LYS A 211 -23.46 -35.35 11.67
N ILE A 212 -23.69 -35.52 10.37
CA ILE A 212 -25.00 -35.26 9.72
C ILE A 212 -25.65 -36.55 9.18
N GLU A 213 -24.93 -37.67 9.03
CA GLU A 213 -25.54 -38.93 8.57
C GLU A 213 -26.56 -39.53 9.55
N ASN A 214 -26.54 -39.11 10.82
CA ASN A 214 -27.52 -39.56 11.81
C ASN A 214 -28.85 -38.78 11.80
N LEU A 215 -28.98 -37.67 11.06
CA LEU A 215 -30.29 -37.01 10.90
C LEU A 215 -31.06 -37.50 9.67
N GLU A 216 -30.38 -37.85 8.58
CA GLU A 216 -31.03 -38.40 7.37
C GLU A 216 -31.48 -39.86 7.59
N ASN A 217 -30.72 -40.64 8.37
CA ASN A 217 -31.11 -42.00 8.79
C ASN A 217 -32.26 -42.05 9.80
N PHE A 218 -32.66 -40.92 10.40
CA PHE A 218 -33.81 -40.87 11.29
C PHE A 218 -35.14 -40.68 10.53
N SER A 219 -35.09 -40.07 9.34
CA SER A 219 -36.27 -39.92 8.47
C SER A 219 -36.61 -41.18 7.66
N GLU A 220 -35.64 -42.04 7.36
CA GLU A 220 -35.88 -43.28 6.58
C GLU A 220 -36.46 -44.42 7.43
N ASN A 221 -36.28 -44.42 8.75
CA ASN A 221 -36.76 -45.50 9.63
C ASN A 221 -38.24 -45.38 10.06
N ILE A 222 -39.00 -44.40 9.56
CA ILE A 222 -40.43 -44.22 9.91
C ILE A 222 -41.37 -44.89 8.89
N ASN A 223 -40.87 -45.34 7.72
CA ASN A 223 -41.72 -45.87 6.66
C ASN A 223 -41.61 -47.39 6.50
N THR A 224 -42.07 -48.19 7.47
CA THR A 224 -42.52 -49.59 7.25
C THR A 224 -43.33 -50.15 8.43
N SER A 225 -44.66 -49.94 8.42
CA SER A 225 -45.70 -50.95 8.72
C SER A 225 -47.10 -50.31 8.59
N GLU A 226 -48.09 -51.12 8.24
CA GLU A 226 -49.26 -50.81 7.41
C GLU A 226 -50.50 -50.19 8.12
N ASN A 227 -51.25 -49.38 7.33
CA ASN A 227 -52.74 -49.20 7.25
C ASN A 227 -53.55 -48.77 8.50
N VAL A 228 -54.57 -47.89 8.48
CA VAL A 228 -55.37 -47.17 7.47
C VAL A 228 -56.14 -46.04 8.21
N SER A 229 -56.48 -44.97 7.49
CA SER A 229 -57.49 -43.92 7.75
C SER A 229 -57.37 -43.06 9.02
N GLU A 230 -57.00 -41.77 8.85
CA GLU A 230 -57.94 -40.64 8.95
C GLU A 230 -57.20 -39.33 8.60
N PHE A 231 -57.72 -38.59 7.62
CA PHE A 231 -57.25 -37.26 7.28
C PHE A 231 -57.68 -36.30 8.39
N SER A 232 -56.73 -35.75 9.16
CA SER A 232 -56.93 -34.50 9.88
C SER A 232 -55.63 -33.72 9.99
N GLU A 233 -55.66 -32.48 9.51
CA GLU A 233 -54.66 -31.46 9.82
C GLU A 233 -54.50 -31.34 11.33
N THR A 234 -53.28 -31.43 11.86
CA THR A 234 -52.92 -30.67 13.06
C THR A 234 -51.44 -30.29 13.08
N SER A 235 -51.26 -28.98 13.11
CA SER A 235 -50.05 -28.22 13.39
C SER A 235 -49.39 -28.57 14.73
N LYS A 236 -48.07 -28.35 14.79
CA LYS A 236 -47.27 -27.93 15.96
C LYS A 236 -47.58 -28.65 17.30
N ASN A 237 -46.69 -29.56 17.69
CA ASN A 237 -46.53 -29.96 19.09
C ASN A 237 -45.09 -29.73 19.57
N ILE A 238 -44.69 -28.45 19.62
CA ILE A 238 -43.78 -28.03 20.68
C ILE A 238 -44.63 -28.11 21.95
N SER A 239 -44.25 -28.96 22.90
CA SER A 239 -44.88 -29.08 24.22
C SER A 239 -45.29 -27.70 24.76
N PHE A 240 -46.59 -27.38 24.68
CA PHE A 240 -47.17 -26.15 25.22
C PHE A 240 -46.90 -26.01 26.72
N LYS A 241 -46.66 -27.14 27.40
CA LYS A 241 -46.23 -27.17 28.80
C LYS A 241 -44.88 -26.49 29.01
N SER A 242 -43.96 -26.62 28.05
CA SER A 242 -42.65 -25.97 28.12
C SER A 242 -42.76 -24.47 27.82
N ILE A 243 -43.54 -24.08 26.81
CA ILE A 243 -43.75 -22.66 26.44
C ILE A 243 -44.48 -21.86 27.54
N LEU A 244 -45.51 -22.44 28.18
CA LEU A 244 -46.25 -21.75 29.27
C LEU A 244 -45.36 -21.53 30.51
N VAL A 245 -44.48 -22.48 30.80
CA VAL A 245 -43.54 -22.35 31.93
C VAL A 245 -42.58 -21.19 31.71
N TYR A 246 -41.98 -21.07 30.51
CA TYR A 246 -41.10 -19.93 30.19
C TYR A 246 -41.84 -18.59 30.12
N PHE A 247 -43.09 -18.56 29.66
CA PHE A 247 -43.89 -17.33 29.63
C PHE A 247 -44.26 -16.84 31.04
N GLY A 248 -44.52 -17.78 31.97
CA GLY A 248 -44.72 -17.48 33.39
C GLY A 248 -43.48 -16.87 34.04
N PHE A 249 -42.29 -17.45 33.81
CA PHE A 249 -41.04 -16.88 34.32
C PHE A 249 -40.73 -15.50 33.74
N PHE A 250 -41.06 -15.26 32.46
CA PHE A 250 -40.88 -13.96 31.81
C PHE A 250 -41.79 -12.87 32.42
N LEU A 251 -43.05 -13.18 32.71
CA LEU A 251 -44.00 -12.27 33.37
C LEU A 251 -43.57 -11.93 34.81
N VAL A 252 -43.07 -12.91 35.56
CA VAL A 252 -42.53 -12.68 36.92
C VAL A 252 -41.29 -11.79 36.86
N ALA A 253 -40.38 -12.03 35.91
CA ALA A 253 -39.19 -11.18 35.73
C ALA A 253 -39.57 -9.73 35.40
N LEU A 254 -40.54 -9.51 34.51
CA LEU A 254 -41.07 -8.18 34.18
C LEU A 254 -41.70 -7.49 35.41
N PHE A 255 -42.43 -8.24 36.24
CA PHE A 255 -43.04 -7.69 37.45
C PHE A 255 -42.01 -7.31 38.51
N ILE A 256 -40.94 -8.11 38.68
CA ILE A 256 -39.82 -7.79 39.57
C ILE A 256 -39.09 -6.54 39.07
N ILE A 257 -38.81 -6.45 37.78
CA ILE A 257 -38.20 -5.26 37.17
C ILE A 257 -39.09 -4.02 37.40
N PHE A 258 -40.41 -4.15 37.22
CA PHE A 258 -41.35 -3.06 37.45
C PHE A 258 -41.36 -2.57 38.91
N ILE A 259 -41.34 -3.49 39.90
CA ILE A 259 -41.25 -3.12 41.32
C ILE A 259 -39.91 -2.41 41.64
N ILE A 260 -38.80 -2.94 41.12
CA ILE A 260 -37.47 -2.35 41.33
C ILE A 260 -37.39 -0.95 40.72
N VAL A 261 -37.97 -0.75 39.53
CA VAL A 261 -37.97 0.55 38.84
C VAL A 261 -38.93 1.54 39.53
N LYS A 262 -40.08 1.09 40.01
CA LYS A 262 -41.05 1.95 40.72
C LYS A 262 -40.54 2.47 42.07
N ASN A 263 -39.68 1.74 42.76
CA ASN A 263 -39.07 2.21 44.02
C ASN A 263 -37.85 3.13 43.82
N LYS A 264 -37.46 3.41 42.57
CA LYS A 264 -36.32 4.27 42.24
C LYS A 264 -36.70 5.65 41.69
N TYR A 265 -37.99 5.95 41.60
CA TYR A 265 -38.54 7.24 41.19
C TYR A 265 -39.69 7.68 42.09
#